data_AF-A0A7S4N093-F1
#
_entry.id   AF-A0A7S4N093-F1
#
_cell.length_a   1.000
_cell.length_b   1.000
_cell.length_c   1.000
_cell.angle_alpha   90.00
_cell.angle_beta   90.00
_cell.angle_gamma   90.00
#
_symmetry.space_group_name_H-M   'P 1'
#
loop_
_entity.id
_entity.type
_entity.pdbx_description
1 polymer ?
#
loop_
_entity_poly.entity_id
_entity_poly.type
_entity_poly.pdbx_seq_one_letter_code
_entity_poly.pdbx_strand_id
1 'polypeptide(L)'
;VRYYDGTYDATRGGKFLEDLSDDLKPSFGNIGARGALSPNVLLLVCMTFQAFFAHYNAPRYYMELKNNTVQRFSGVVSSSFSISAVFYIIMTAFGFLTFGSHSNGFILNNYSTNDSLAFISRAAIAVAILFTYPLPFIGVRDGILDILMVP
;
A
#
# COMPACT_ATOMS: atom_id res chain seq x y z
N VAL A 1 -12.23 -11.94 0.25
CA VAL A 1 -10.97 -11.74 1.01
C VAL A 1 -10.51 -13.10 1.49
N ARG A 2 -9.25 -13.47 1.20
CA ARG A 2 -8.71 -14.83 1.46
C ARG A 2 -8.77 -15.26 2.94
N TYR A 3 -8.73 -14.31 3.86
CA TYR A 3 -8.98 -14.54 5.28
C TYR A 3 -10.25 -15.35 5.58
N TYR A 4 -11.39 -15.03 4.96
CA TYR A 4 -12.66 -15.71 5.24
C TYR A 4 -12.79 -17.08 4.56
N ASP A 5 -12.04 -17.30 3.49
CA ASP A 5 -12.08 -18.51 2.67
C ASP A 5 -11.23 -19.64 3.28
N GLY A 6 -10.34 -19.32 4.23
CA GLY A 6 -9.49 -20.30 4.91
C GLY A 6 -8.49 -21.00 3.99
N THR A 7 -8.28 -20.48 2.78
CA THR A 7 -7.38 -21.06 1.77
C THR A 7 -5.90 -21.01 2.17
N TYR A 8 -5.58 -20.17 3.14
CA TYR A 8 -4.28 -20.06 3.79
C TYR A 8 -4.36 -20.39 5.30
N ASP A 9 -5.43 -21.03 5.78
CA ASP A 9 -5.56 -21.36 7.21
C ASP A 9 -4.71 -22.57 7.60
N ALA A 10 -3.66 -22.33 8.39
CA ALA A 10 -2.75 -23.35 8.90
C ALA A 10 -3.44 -24.42 9.76
N THR A 11 -4.55 -24.09 10.43
CA THR A 11 -5.25 -25.03 11.32
C THR A 11 -6.15 -26.01 10.58
N ARG A 12 -6.62 -25.62 9.39
CA ARG A 12 -7.56 -26.41 8.58
C ARG A 12 -6.91 -27.11 7.39
N GLY A 13 -5.61 -26.95 7.19
CA GLY A 13 -4.91 -27.47 6.01
C GLY A 13 -5.34 -26.74 4.74
N GLY A 14 -5.29 -25.41 4.75
CA GLY A 14 -5.67 -24.56 3.62
C GLY A 14 -5.02 -24.97 2.29
N LYS A 15 -5.81 -24.89 1.21
CA LYS A 15 -5.47 -25.36 -0.14
C LYS A 15 -4.09 -24.96 -0.64
N PHE A 16 -3.63 -23.74 -0.34
CA PHE A 16 -2.38 -23.20 -0.89
C PHE A 16 -1.18 -23.37 0.06
N LEU A 17 -1.34 -23.97 1.24
CA LEU A 17 -0.25 -24.07 2.22
C LEU A 17 0.92 -24.95 1.79
N GLU A 18 0.66 -25.97 0.97
CA GLU A 18 1.71 -26.84 0.43
C GLU A 18 2.60 -26.13 -0.59
N ASP A 19 2.06 -25.11 -1.27
CA ASP A 19 2.81 -24.27 -2.21
C ASP A 19 3.72 -23.25 -1.50
N LEU A 20 3.52 -23.02 -0.19
CA LEU A 20 4.23 -22.02 0.58
C LEU A 20 5.44 -22.63 1.29
N SER A 21 6.56 -21.91 1.26
CA SER A 21 7.71 -22.19 2.13
C SER A 21 7.37 -21.94 3.60
N ASP A 22 8.11 -22.57 4.51
CA ASP A 22 7.79 -22.53 5.96
C ASP A 22 7.82 -21.12 6.56
N ASP A 23 8.60 -20.21 5.97
CA ASP A 23 8.71 -18.79 6.33
C ASP A 23 7.51 -17.94 5.85
N LEU A 24 6.72 -18.43 4.89
CA LEU A 24 5.54 -17.73 4.37
C LEU A 24 4.23 -18.23 4.97
N LYS A 25 4.24 -19.43 5.57
CA LYS A 25 3.07 -20.02 6.22
C LYS A 25 2.61 -19.12 7.39
N PRO A 26 1.29 -18.95 7.60
CA PRO A 26 0.79 -18.10 8.66
C PRO A 26 1.31 -18.52 10.04
N SER A 27 1.75 -17.53 10.81
CA SER A 27 2.21 -17.74 12.18
C SER A 27 1.66 -16.63 13.08
N PHE A 28 0.98 -17.00 14.16
CA PHE A 28 0.45 -16.07 15.13
C PHE A 28 1.19 -16.27 16.45
N GLY A 29 2.16 -15.39 16.72
CA GLY A 29 2.98 -15.44 17.94
C GLY A 29 2.35 -14.73 19.14
N ASN A 30 3.00 -14.86 20.30
CA ASN A 30 2.55 -14.29 21.59
C ASN A 30 2.97 -12.82 21.82
N ILE A 31 3.61 -12.18 20.84
CA ILE A 31 4.20 -10.84 20.99
C ILE A 31 3.11 -9.77 21.21
N GLY A 32 1.93 -9.96 20.60
CA GLY A 32 0.78 -9.07 20.75
C GLY A 32 1.13 -7.59 20.57
N ALA A 33 0.55 -6.72 21.41
CA ALA A 33 0.77 -5.28 21.35
C ALA A 33 2.22 -4.84 21.66
N ARG A 34 3.03 -5.67 22.33
CA ARG A 34 4.43 -5.33 22.64
C ARG A 34 5.29 -5.23 21.38
N GLY A 35 4.84 -5.83 20.27
CA GLY A 35 5.48 -5.71 18.96
C GLY A 35 5.51 -4.27 18.43
N ALA A 36 4.61 -3.40 18.91
CA ALA A 36 4.58 -1.98 18.56
C ALA A 36 5.79 -1.18 19.07
N LEU A 37 6.58 -1.76 19.99
CA LEU A 37 7.83 -1.15 20.48
C LEU A 37 9.08 -1.74 19.80
N SER A 38 8.90 -2.61 18.80
CA SER A 38 10.02 -3.20 18.07
C SER A 38 10.61 -2.23 17.03
N PRO A 39 11.91 -2.36 16.70
CA PRO A 39 12.53 -1.56 15.64
C PRO A 39 11.84 -1.70 14.27
N ASN A 40 11.13 -2.82 14.04
CA ASN A 40 10.37 -3.05 12.80
C ASN A 40 9.24 -2.03 12.59
N VAL A 41 8.79 -1.35 13.66
CA VAL A 41 7.83 -0.25 13.52
C VAL A 41 8.42 0.92 12.73
N LEU A 42 9.73 1.13 12.74
CA LEU A 42 10.36 2.14 11.89
C LEU A 42 10.16 1.83 10.41
N LEU A 43 10.24 0.55 10.01
CA LEU A 43 9.95 0.15 8.63
C LEU A 43 8.49 0.45 8.26
N LEU A 44 7.56 0.14 9.16
CA LEU A 44 6.14 0.48 8.98
C LEU A 44 5.91 1.98 8.82
N VAL A 45 6.55 2.81 9.66
CA VAL A 45 6.48 4.27 9.59
C VAL A 45 7.02 4.76 8.24
N CYS A 46 8.19 4.28 7.81
CA CYS A 46 8.78 4.67 6.52
C CYS A 46 7.88 4.29 5.34
N MET A 47 7.33 3.06 5.33
CA MET A 47 6.44 2.60 4.26
C MET A 47 5.13 3.40 4.24
N THR A 48 4.58 3.74 5.41
CA THR A 48 3.36 4.54 5.52
C THR A 48 3.60 5.96 5.04
N PHE A 49 4.75 6.57 5.37
CA PHE A 49 5.13 7.87 4.84
C PHE A 49 5.18 7.86 3.31
N GLN A 50 5.80 6.82 2.72
CA GLN A 50 5.86 6.67 1.26
C GLN A 50 4.47 6.50 0.64
N ALA A 51 3.55 5.79 1.30
CA ALA A 51 2.18 5.58 0.82
C ALA A 51 1.37 6.90 0.73
N PHE A 52 1.68 7.89 1.57
CA PHE A 52 1.04 9.21 1.57
C PHE A 52 1.85 10.32 0.87
N PHE A 53 2.86 9.91 0.09
CA PHE A 53 3.77 10.83 -0.59
C PHE A 53 3.10 11.46 -1.84
N ALA A 54 2.36 12.56 -1.63
CA ALA A 54 1.64 13.27 -2.71
C ALA A 54 2.00 14.76 -2.84
N HIS A 55 2.87 15.28 -1.98
CA HIS A 55 3.10 16.73 -1.84
C HIS A 55 3.70 17.39 -3.08
N TYR A 56 4.54 16.68 -3.86
CA TYR A 56 5.14 17.22 -5.09
C TYR A 56 4.12 17.40 -6.23
N ASN A 57 3.01 16.65 -6.21
CA ASN A 57 1.90 16.85 -7.14
C ASN A 57 0.86 17.86 -6.64
N ALA A 58 0.91 18.23 -5.35
CA ALA A 58 -0.11 19.05 -4.72
C ALA A 58 -0.30 20.44 -5.37
N PRO A 59 0.77 21.19 -5.77
CA PRO A 59 0.60 22.46 -6.48
C PRO A 59 -0.18 22.31 -7.79
N ARG A 60 0.12 21.25 -8.55
CA ARG A 60 -0.57 20.97 -9.80
C ARG A 60 -2.04 20.64 -9.57
N TYR A 61 -2.34 19.78 -8.60
CA TYR A 61 -3.74 19.48 -8.23
C TYR A 61 -4.49 20.71 -7.73
N TYR A 62 -3.82 21.63 -7.04
CA TYR A 62 -4.40 22.90 -6.62
C TYR A 62 -4.77 23.78 -7.83
N MET A 63 -3.92 23.85 -8.84
CA MET A 63 -4.17 24.64 -10.06
C MET A 63 -5.23 24.02 -10.97
N GLU A 64 -5.33 22.69 -11.00
CA GLU A 64 -6.35 21.96 -11.78
C GLU A 64 -7.74 21.96 -11.12
N LEU A 65 -7.83 22.28 -9.82
CA LEU A 65 -9.09 22.32 -9.09
C LEU A 65 -9.97 23.49 -9.55
N LYS A 66 -11.19 23.18 -10.02
CA LYS A 66 -12.18 24.21 -10.41
C LYS A 66 -12.52 25.12 -9.22
N ASN A 67 -12.39 26.43 -9.42
CA ASN A 67 -12.57 27.46 -8.39
C ASN A 67 -11.65 27.19 -7.19
N ASN A 68 -10.34 27.11 -7.45
CA ASN A 68 -9.35 26.78 -6.43
C ASN A 68 -9.28 27.84 -5.33
N THR A 69 -9.63 27.43 -4.11
CA THR A 69 -9.32 28.16 -2.88
C THR A 69 -8.63 27.21 -1.93
N VAL A 70 -7.81 27.74 -1.03
CA VAL A 70 -7.09 26.94 -0.02
C VAL A 70 -8.06 26.10 0.81
N GLN A 71 -9.22 26.66 1.16
CA GLN A 71 -10.25 25.96 1.95
C GLN A 71 -10.85 24.78 1.17
N ARG A 72 -11.18 24.97 -0.12
CA ARG A 72 -11.73 23.89 -0.95
C ARG A 72 -10.70 22.80 -1.18
N PHE A 73 -9.46 23.18 -1.49
CA PHE A 73 -8.38 22.23 -1.67
C PHE A 73 -8.11 21.42 -0.39
N SER A 74 -8.08 22.07 0.77
CA SER A 74 -7.92 21.38 2.06
C SER A 74 -9.05 20.37 2.32
N GLY A 75 -10.29 20.68 1.94
CA GLY A 75 -11.40 19.74 2.06
C GLY A 75 -11.24 18.51 1.15
N VAL A 76 -10.80 18.71 -0.10
CA VAL A 76 -10.50 17.61 -1.04
C VAL A 76 -9.35 16.77 -0.50
N VAL A 77 -8.24 17.38 -0.10
CA VAL A 77 -7.06 16.68 0.44
C VAL A 77 -7.43 15.86 1.67
N SER A 78 -8.11 16.46 2.65
CA SER A 78 -8.50 15.77 3.89
C SER A 78 -9.42 14.56 3.62
N SER A 79 -10.42 14.73 2.75
CA SER A 79 -11.31 13.62 2.39
C SER A 79 -10.60 12.51 1.61
N SER A 80 -9.74 12.85 0.64
CA SER A 80 -8.94 11.88 -0.12
C SER A 80 -7.99 11.09 0.78
N PHE A 81 -7.26 11.76 1.68
CA PHE A 81 -6.33 11.07 2.60
C PHE A 81 -7.07 10.19 3.61
N SER A 82 -8.24 10.65 4.10
CA SER A 82 -9.07 9.87 5.02
C SER A 82 -9.58 8.58 4.37
N ILE A 83 -10.05 8.66 3.13
CA ILE A 83 -10.51 7.48 2.36
C ILE A 83 -9.33 6.53 2.13
N SER A 84 -8.18 7.02 1.69
CA SER A 84 -6.98 6.20 1.51
C SER A 84 -6.52 5.53 2.81
N ALA A 85 -6.57 6.24 3.94
CA ALA A 85 -6.23 5.69 5.25
C ALA A 85 -7.13 4.50 5.62
N VAL A 86 -8.44 4.62 5.39
CA VAL A 86 -9.39 3.51 5.62
C VAL A 86 -9.02 2.29 4.77
N PHE A 87 -8.71 2.47 3.48
CA PHE A 87 -8.28 1.37 2.62
C PHE A 87 -6.98 0.73 3.11
N TYR A 88 -5.97 1.51 3.48
CA TYR A 88 -4.71 0.97 4.00
C TYR A 88 -4.89 0.22 5.31
N ILE A 89 -5.73 0.70 6.23
CA ILE A 89 -6.05 0.01 7.48
C ILE A 89 -6.71 -1.34 7.18
N ILE A 90 -7.71 -1.36 6.30
CA ILE A 90 -8.42 -2.59 5.92
C ILE A 90 -7.46 -3.60 5.29
N MET A 91 -6.65 -3.18 4.32
CA MET A 91 -5.69 -4.06 3.62
C MET A 91 -4.63 -4.59 4.57
N THR A 92 -4.08 -3.75 5.44
CA THR A 92 -3.08 -4.14 6.44
C THR A 92 -3.67 -5.11 7.45
N ALA A 93 -4.89 -4.84 7.95
CA ALA A 93 -5.58 -5.71 8.89
C ALA A 93 -5.84 -7.10 8.30
N PHE A 94 -6.41 -7.18 7.09
CA PHE A 94 -6.68 -8.49 6.47
C PHE A 94 -5.41 -9.22 6.03
N GLY A 95 -4.36 -8.51 5.60
CA GLY A 95 -3.06 -9.11 5.33
C GLY A 95 -2.47 -9.77 6.58
N PHE A 96 -2.44 -9.03 7.70
CA PHE A 96 -1.98 -9.54 8.98
C PHE A 96 -2.87 -10.68 9.51
N LEU A 97 -4.19 -10.57 9.38
CA LEU A 97 -5.11 -11.64 9.78
C LEU A 97 -4.96 -12.91 8.92
N THR A 98 -4.37 -12.83 7.72
CA THR A 98 -4.14 -13.99 6.85
C THR A 98 -2.80 -14.68 7.15
N PHE A 99 -1.71 -13.93 7.39
CA PHE A 99 -0.35 -14.50 7.53
C PHE A 99 0.32 -14.26 8.89
N GLY A 100 -0.27 -13.44 9.75
CA GLY A 100 0.26 -13.13 11.08
C GLY A 100 1.66 -12.51 11.03
N SER A 101 2.57 -12.96 11.90
CA SER A 101 3.94 -12.46 11.99
C SER A 101 4.81 -12.76 10.79
N HIS A 102 4.39 -13.68 9.91
CA HIS A 102 5.10 -13.99 8.67
C HIS A 102 4.65 -13.11 7.48
N SER A 103 3.82 -12.09 7.73
CA SER A 103 3.44 -11.11 6.71
C SER A 103 4.67 -10.37 6.16
N ASN A 104 4.89 -10.44 4.85
CA ASN A 104 5.96 -9.71 4.18
C ASN A 104 5.57 -8.23 3.98
N GLY A 105 6.56 -7.34 3.89
CA GLY A 105 6.34 -5.92 3.58
C GLY A 105 5.61 -5.71 2.24
N PHE A 106 5.84 -6.59 1.26
CA PHE A 106 4.98 -6.69 0.09
C PHE A 106 4.09 -7.93 0.19
N ILE A 107 2.88 -7.74 0.74
CA ILE A 107 1.99 -8.83 1.16
C ILE A 107 1.63 -9.82 0.04
N LEU A 108 1.62 -9.37 -1.22
CA LEU A 108 1.35 -10.27 -2.35
C LEU A 108 2.42 -11.34 -2.56
N ASN A 109 3.61 -11.18 -1.97
CA ASN A 109 4.65 -12.24 -1.99
C ASN A 109 4.31 -13.41 -1.07
N ASN A 110 3.43 -13.23 -0.07
CA ASN A 110 2.97 -14.33 0.78
C ASN A 110 1.96 -15.24 0.10
N TYR A 111 1.26 -14.76 -0.93
CA TYR A 111 0.24 -15.55 -1.63
C TYR A 111 0.89 -16.49 -2.66
N SER A 112 0.36 -17.71 -2.78
CA SER A 112 0.84 -18.70 -3.76
C SER A 112 0.81 -18.13 -5.18
N THR A 113 1.74 -18.60 -6.03
CA THR A 113 1.75 -18.30 -7.47
C THR A 113 0.54 -18.90 -8.18
N ASN A 114 -0.04 -19.97 -7.62
CA ASN A 114 -1.22 -20.65 -8.14
C ASN A 114 -2.54 -19.96 -7.73
N ASP A 115 -2.48 -18.94 -6.87
CA ASP A 115 -3.65 -18.16 -6.48
C ASP A 115 -4.01 -17.14 -7.57
N SER A 116 -5.08 -17.46 -8.31
CA SER A 116 -5.58 -16.61 -9.41
C SER A 116 -6.00 -15.21 -8.95
N LEU A 117 -6.54 -15.05 -7.74
CA LEU A 117 -6.90 -13.74 -7.21
C LEU A 117 -5.65 -12.92 -6.87
N ALA A 118 -4.62 -13.56 -6.31
CA ALA A 118 -3.34 -12.91 -6.07
C ALA A 118 -2.67 -12.51 -7.40
N PHE A 119 -2.74 -13.36 -8.43
CA PHE A 119 -2.27 -13.04 -9.77
C PHE A 119 -2.97 -11.81 -10.36
N ILE A 120 -4.31 -11.76 -10.30
CA ILE A 120 -5.09 -10.59 -10.76
C ILE A 120 -4.68 -9.34 -9.97
N SER A 121 -4.47 -9.46 -8.65
CA SER A 121 -4.02 -8.34 -7.81
C SER A 121 -2.64 -7.84 -8.22
N ARG A 122 -1.69 -8.74 -8.54
CA ARG A 122 -0.36 -8.37 -9.06
C ARG A 122 -0.47 -7.64 -10.39
N ALA A 123 -1.33 -8.11 -11.30
CA ALA A 123 -1.59 -7.43 -12.57
C ALA A 123 -2.19 -6.03 -12.36
N ALA A 124 -3.16 -5.88 -11.46
CA ALA A 124 -3.74 -4.58 -11.13
C ALA A 124 -2.70 -3.61 -10.55
N ILE A 125 -1.80 -4.08 -9.68
CA ILE A 125 -0.68 -3.27 -9.19
C ILE A 125 0.26 -2.87 -10.32
N ALA A 126 0.59 -3.78 -11.24
CA ALA A 126 1.44 -3.45 -12.38
C ALA A 126 0.82 -2.34 -13.25
N VAL A 127 -0.49 -2.41 -13.50
CA VAL A 127 -1.23 -1.37 -14.22
C VAL A 127 -1.22 -0.05 -13.44
N ALA A 128 -1.47 -0.07 -12.13
CA ALA A 128 -1.43 1.12 -11.30
C ALA A 128 -0.05 1.80 -11.31
N ILE A 129 1.03 1.00 -11.24
CA ILE A 129 2.41 1.48 -11.35
C ILE A 129 2.65 2.10 -12.72
N LEU A 130 2.20 1.47 -13.80
CA LEU A 130 2.36 2.00 -15.16
C LEU A 130 1.75 3.40 -15.32
N PHE A 131 0.57 3.64 -14.73
CA PHE A 131 -0.07 4.96 -14.76
C PHE A 131 0.53 5.97 -13.79
N THR A 132 1.13 5.51 -12.70
CA THR A 132 1.74 6.40 -11.68
C THR A 132 3.17 6.78 -12.05
N TYR A 133 3.88 5.90 -12.76
CA TYR A 133 5.29 6.07 -13.15
C TYR A 133 5.60 7.40 -13.87
N PRO A 134 4.74 7.93 -14.77
CA PRO A 134 5.00 9.21 -15.44
C PRO A 134 4.90 10.45 -14.52
N LEU A 135 4.17 10.37 -13.39
CA LEU A 135 3.88 11.56 -12.58
C LEU A 135 5.14 12.23 -12.01
N PRO A 136 6.12 11.49 -11.42
CA PRO A 136 7.36 12.09 -10.95
C PRO A 136 8.19 12.72 -12.06
N PHE A 137 8.19 12.16 -13.28
CA PHE A 137 8.94 12.73 -14.40
C PHE A 137 8.42 14.11 -14.79
N ILE A 138 7.10 14.31 -14.73
CA ILE A 138 6.51 15.62 -15.00
C ILE A 138 6.92 16.60 -13.90
N GLY A 139 6.88 16.20 -12.63
CA GLY A 139 7.35 17.04 -11.53
C GLY A 139 8.83 17.45 -11.66
N VAL A 140 9.71 16.52 -12.03
CA VAL A 140 11.14 16.81 -12.27
C VAL A 140 11.32 17.73 -13.47
N ARG A 141 10.64 17.46 -14.59
CA ARG A 141 10.67 18.31 -15.78
C ARG A 141 10.27 19.74 -15.45
N ASP A 142 9.10 19.91 -14.84
CA ASP A 142 8.53 21.22 -14.54
C ASP A 142 9.42 21.98 -13.54
N GLY A 143 9.96 21.28 -12.53
CA GLY A 143 10.91 21.86 -11.58
C GLY A 143 12.23 22.31 -12.22
N ILE A 144 12.77 21.54 -13.18
CA ILE A 144 13.98 21.94 -13.92
C ILE A 144 13.71 23.15 -14.81
N LEU A 145 12.58 23.17 -15.53
CA LEU A 145 12.22 24.30 -16.40
C LEU A 145 12.04 25.60 -15.61
N ASP A 146 11.41 25.53 -14.43
CA ASP A 146 11.23 26.66 -13.52
C ASP A 146 12.58 27.22 -13.04
N ILE A 147 13.51 26.35 -12.61
CA ILE A 147 14.87 26.75 -12.20
C ILE A 147 15.65 27.39 -13.35
N LEU A 148 15.50 26.88 -14.57
CA LEU A 148 16.18 27.40 -15.76
C LEU A 148 15.49 28.62 -16.37
N MET A 149 14.35 29.07 -15.82
CA MET A 149 13.54 30.17 -16.33
C MET A 149 13.14 29.98 -17.81
N VAL A 150 12.98 28.73 -18.24
CA VAL A 150 12.56 28.39 -19.62
C VAL A 150 11.04 28.31 -19.63
N PRO A 151 10.34 29.09 -20.49
CA PRO A 151 8.88 29.12 -20.57
C PRO A 151 8.27 27.79 -21.03
#